data_AF-A0A357G5R2-F1
#
_entry.id   AF-A0A357G5R2-F1
#
_cell.length_a   1.000
_cell.length_b   1.000
_cell.length_c   1.000
_cell.angle_alpha   90.00
_cell.angle_beta   90.00
_cell.angle_gamma   90.00
#
_symmetry.space_group_name_H-M   'P 1'
#
loop_
_entity.id
_entity.type
_entity.pdbx_description
1 polymer ?
#
loop_
_entity_poly.entity_id
_entity_poly.type
_entity_poly.pdbx_seq_one_letter_code
_entity_poly.pdbx_strand_id
1 'polypeptide(L)' 'MSTTEPKKETSLPYAEKYSEAVIKTSAGNIKIKFYVKDAPKTVNNFLKLADEKFYDGTAFHRVIKDFMIQGG' A
#
# COMPACT_ATOMS: atom_id res chain seq x y z
N MET A 1 28.81 -21.60 19.14
CA MET A 1 28.33 -20.23 19.42
C MET A 1 27.97 -19.61 18.08
N SER A 2 26.69 -19.66 17.71
CA SER A 2 26.21 -19.17 16.41
C SER A 2 25.81 -17.70 16.57
N THR A 3 26.44 -16.83 15.77
CA THR A 3 26.22 -15.39 15.75
C THR A 3 24.82 -15.10 15.22
N THR A 4 23.91 -14.67 16.10
CA THR A 4 22.69 -13.99 15.66
C THR A 4 23.01 -12.52 15.47
N GLU A 5 23.09 -12.08 14.21
CA GLU A 5 23.10 -10.66 13.85
C GLU A 5 21.82 -9.98 14.37
N PRO A 6 21.90 -8.77 14.94
CA PRO A 6 20.71 -8.01 15.31
C PRO A 6 19.98 -7.54 14.04
N LYS A 7 18.74 -8.02 13.90
CA LYS A 7 17.75 -7.65 12.89
C LYS A 7 17.57 -6.11 12.87
N LYS A 8 17.98 -5.43 11.80
CA LYS A 8 17.82 -3.98 11.61
C LYS A 8 16.37 -3.54 11.89
N GLU A 9 16.19 -2.73 12.93
CA GLU A 9 14.92 -2.12 13.30
C GLU A 9 14.49 -1.05 12.27
N THR A 10 13.32 -1.28 11.68
CA THR A 10 12.24 -0.29 11.44
C THR A 10 12.52 0.97 10.62
N SER A 11 13.04 0.87 9.39
CA SER A 11 12.82 1.95 8.40
C SER A 11 11.53 1.69 7.60
N LEU A 12 10.68 2.72 7.47
CA LEU A 12 9.47 2.68 6.65
C LEU A 12 9.62 3.68 5.48
N PRO A 13 10.57 3.41 4.56
CA PRO A 13 11.06 4.40 3.60
C PRO A 13 9.96 4.91 2.65
N TYR A 14 8.93 4.10 2.39
CA TYR A 14 7.85 4.51 1.51
C TYR A 14 6.85 5.43 2.21
N ALA A 15 6.50 5.11 3.45
CA ALA A 15 5.55 5.92 4.22
C ALA A 15 6.10 7.31 4.59
N GLU A 16 7.43 7.45 4.68
CA GLU A 16 8.10 8.75 4.86
C GLU A 16 8.16 9.56 3.55
N LYS A 17 8.23 8.89 2.40
CA LYS A 17 8.41 9.51 1.09
C LYS A 17 7.11 9.93 0.42
N TYR A 18 6.02 9.17 0.62
CA TYR A 18 4.76 9.39 -0.07
C TYR A 18 3.60 9.58 0.91
N SER A 19 2.83 10.66 0.69
CA SER A 19 1.62 10.98 1.45
C SER A 19 0.33 10.70 0.68
N GLU A 20 0.42 10.47 -0.64
CA GLU A 20 -0.71 10.29 -1.55
C GLU A 20 -0.34 9.32 -2.69
N ALA A 21 -1.36 8.71 -3.30
CA ALA A 21 -1.20 7.89 -4.51
C ALA A 21 -2.40 8.06 -5.46
N VAL A 22 -2.19 7.70 -6.73
CA VAL A 22 -3.26 7.66 -7.73
C VAL A 22 -3.38 6.25 -8.28
N ILE A 23 -4.53 5.62 -8.06
CA ILE A 23 -4.86 4.32 -8.65
C ILE A 23 -5.51 4.59 -10.00
N LYS A 24 -4.84 4.15 -11.07
CA LYS A 24 -5.38 4.21 -12.43
C LYS A 24 -6.21 2.97 -12.68
N THR A 25 -7.49 3.15 -12.99
CA THR A 25 -8.42 2.05 -13.27
C THR A 25 -9.10 2.25 -14.61
N SER A 26 -9.72 1.20 -15.15
CA SER A 26 -10.54 1.30 -16.37
C SER A 26 -11.77 2.20 -16.22
N ALA A 27 -12.23 2.43 -14.99
CA ALA A 27 -13.37 3.29 -14.67
C ALA A 27 -12.96 4.73 -14.30
N GLY A 28 -11.66 5.06 -14.39
CA GLY A 28 -11.12 6.38 -14.06
C GLY A 28 -10.05 6.34 -12.97
N ASN A 29 -9.58 7.53 -12.58
CA ASN A 29 -8.51 7.69 -11.61
C ASN A 29 -9.06 7.90 -10.20
N ILE A 30 -8.55 7.14 -9.24
CA ILE A 30 -8.88 7.30 -7.82
C ILE A 30 -7.66 7.91 -7.13
N LYS A 31 -7.83 9.11 -6.55
CA LYS A 31 -6.79 9.74 -5.72
C LYS A 31 -7.00 9.34 -4.26
N ILE A 32 -5.95 8.87 -3.61
CA ILE A 32 -5.98 8.48 -2.19
C ILE A 32 -4.92 9.24 -1.41
N LYS A 33 -5.29 9.61 -0.18
CA LYS A 33 -4.39 10.23 0.79
C LYS A 33 -4.15 9.25 1.92
N PHE A 34 -2.89 9.14 2.35
CA PHE A 34 -2.48 8.23 3.41
C PHE A 34 -2.42 8.91 4.78
N TYR A 35 -2.87 8.20 5.79
CA TYR A 35 -2.75 8.56 7.19
C TYR A 35 -1.53 7.86 7.79
N VAL A 36 -0.34 8.32 7.40
CA VAL A 36 0.94 7.70 7.80
C VAL A 36 1.13 7.66 9.32
N LYS A 37 0.68 8.71 10.03
CA LYS A 37 0.79 8.77 11.49
C LYS A 37 -0.04 7.69 12.19
N ASP A 38 -1.20 7.36 11.64
CA ASP A 38 -2.15 6.43 12.25
C ASP A 38 -1.86 4.97 11.86
N ALA A 39 -1.39 4.73 10.62
CA ALA A 39 -1.14 3.39 10.10
C ALA A 39 0.18 3.29 9.30
N PRO A 40 1.35 3.57 9.90
CA PRO A 40 2.61 3.72 9.17
C PRO A 40 3.05 2.42 8.47
N LYS A 41 2.87 1.26 9.12
CA LYS A 41 3.24 -0.04 8.56
C LYS A 41 2.37 -0.43 7.36
N THR A 42 1.07 -0.17 7.45
CA THR A 42 0.10 -0.47 6.38
C THR A 42 0.36 0.39 5.16
N VAL A 43 0.59 1.69 5.36
CA VAL A 43 0.92 2.61 4.26
C VAL A 43 2.22 2.20 3.59
N ASN A 44 3.26 1.87 4.37
CA ASN A 44 4.53 1.42 3.81
C ASN A 44 4.38 0.13 3.00
N ASN A 45 3.59 -0.84 3.47
CA ASN A 45 3.33 -2.08 2.75
C ASN A 45 2.58 -1.83 1.44
N PHE A 46 1.54 -0.99 1.48
CA PHE A 46 0.78 -0.63 0.29
C PHE A 46 1.67 0.02 -0.77
N LEU A 47 2.46 1.02 -0.37
CA LEU A 47 3.35 1.74 -1.27
C LEU A 47 4.47 0.86 -1.81
N LYS A 48 5.02 -0.04 -0.99
CA LYS A 48 6.00 -1.03 -1.44
C LYS A 48 5.42 -1.93 -2.53
N LEU A 49 4.24 -2.51 -2.30
CA LEU A 49 3.57 -3.37 -3.29
C LEU A 49 3.24 -2.60 -4.58
N ALA A 50 2.86 -1.33 -4.46
CA ALA A 50 2.64 -0.47 -5.62
C ALA A 50 3.93 -0.20 -6.41
N ASP A 51 5.05 0.06 -5.73
CA ASP A 51 6.36 0.26 -6.37
C ASP A 51 6.85 -1.01 -7.09
N GLU A 52 6.57 -2.19 -6.51
CA GLU A 52 6.82 -3.51 -7.09
C GLU A 52 5.81 -3.90 -8.20
N LYS A 53 4.89 -2.99 -8.58
CA LYS A 53 3.84 -3.22 -9.59
C LYS A 53 2.91 -4.39 -9.29
N PHE A 54 2.75 -4.76 -8.02
CA PHE A 54 1.92 -5.90 -7.61
C PHE A 54 0.45 -5.73 -7.99
N TYR A 55 -0.07 -4.49 -7.93
CA TYR A 55 -1.46 -4.18 -8.24
C TYR A 55 -1.74 -3.98 -9.74
N ASP A 56 -0.71 -4.02 -10.59
CA ASP A 56 -0.89 -3.80 -12.02
C ASP A 56 -1.68 -4.96 -12.63
N GLY A 57 -2.83 -4.63 -13.22
CA GLY A 57 -3.73 -5.61 -13.84
C GLY A 57 -4.64 -6.36 -12.86
N THR A 58 -4.58 -6.06 -11.55
CA THR A 58 -5.52 -6.66 -10.59
C THR A 58 -6.90 -6.00 -10.68
N ALA A 59 -7.95 -6.79 -10.47
CA ALA A 59 -9.34 -6.35 -10.57
C ALA A 59 -9.97 -6.18 -9.19
N PHE A 60 -10.98 -5.30 -9.10
CA PHE A 60 -11.90 -5.28 -7.97
C PHE A 60 -12.86 -6.48 -8.10
N HIS A 61 -12.47 -7.61 -7.51
CA HIS A 61 -13.21 -8.87 -7.63
C HIS A 61 -14.46 -8.92 -6.74
N ARG A 62 -14.62 -7.98 -5.80
CA ARG A 62 -15.78 -7.93 -4.91
C ARG A 62 -16.37 -6.52 -4.87
N VAL A 63 -17.65 -6.43 -5.19
CA VAL A 63 -18.42 -5.19 -5.23
C VAL A 63 -19.72 -5.38 -4.45
N ILE A 64 -19.88 -4.63 -3.37
CA ILE A 64 -21.13 -4.54 -2.62
C ILE A 64 -21.64 -3.11 -2.78
N LYS A 65 -22.79 -3.00 -3.45
CA LYS A 65 -23.46 -1.72 -3.68
C LYS A 65 -23.70 -1.00 -2.36
N ASP A 66 -23.43 0.30 -2.34
CA ASP A 66 -23.63 1.19 -1.19
C ASP A 66 -22.82 0.81 0.06
N PHE A 67 -21.75 0.02 -0.09
CA PHE A 67 -20.90 -0.40 1.03
C PHE A 67 -19.41 -0.37 0.70
N MET A 68 -18.93 -1.26 -0.18
CA MET A 68 -17.50 -1.50 -0.33
C MET A 68 -17.15 -2.17 -1.66
N ILE A 69 -16.02 -1.76 -2.22
CA ILE A 69 -15.29 -2.50 -3.24
C ILE A 69 -13.99 -3.04 -2.65
N GLN A 70 -13.62 -4.24 -3.05
CA GLN A 70 -12.39 -4.90 -2.61
C GLN A 70 -11.63 -5.44 -3.81
N GLY A 71 -10.33 -5.18 -3.78
CA GLY A 71 -9.34 -5.62 -4.74
C GLY A 71 -7.98 -5.59 -4.04
N GLY A 72 -6.92 -5.44 -4.83
CA GLY A 72 -5.57 -5.70 -4.36
C GLY A 72 -5.14 -7.06 -4.85
#